data_AF-E1YFT8-F1
#
_entry.id   AF-E1YFT8-F1
#
_cell.length_a   1.000
_cell.length_b   1.000
_cell.length_c   1.000
_cell.angle_alpha   90.00
_cell.angle_beta   90.00
_cell.angle_gamma   90.00
#
_symmetry.space_group_name_H-M   'P 1'
#
loop_
_entity.id
_entity.type
_entity.pdbx_description
1 polymer ?
#
loop_
_entity_poly.entity_id
_entity_poly.type
_entity_poly.pdbx_seq_one_letter_code
_entity_poly.pdbx_strand_id
1 'polypeptide(L)'
;MPRNFTLKGIGAVKVEVPRDRKGEYETRIIPRSKQYEVELRQDLSLMFLTGVSTRSLSMMSERLIGRKVSPTEVSNANKELIEAVEKWRTRDLSENP
;
A
#
# COMPACT_ATOMS: atom_id res chain seq x y z
N MET A 1 -23.32 -1.19 -4.64
CA MET A 1 -22.56 -2.45 -4.75
C MET A 1 -21.46 -2.42 -3.70
N PRO A 2 -21.40 -3.40 -2.80
CA PRO A 2 -20.41 -3.43 -1.72
C PRO A 2 -19.00 -3.56 -2.30
N ARG A 3 -18.04 -2.88 -1.67
CA ARG A 3 -16.62 -2.88 -2.04
C ARG A 3 -15.86 -3.70 -1.01
N ASN A 4 -14.82 -4.42 -1.44
CA ASN A 4 -13.90 -5.07 -0.49
C ASN A 4 -12.85 -4.04 -0.04
N PHE A 5 -12.63 -3.94 1.27
CA PHE A 5 -11.57 -3.14 1.86
C PHE A 5 -10.83 -3.97 2.90
N THR A 6 -9.51 -4.01 2.84
CA THR A 6 -8.68 -4.86 3.72
C THR A 6 -8.16 -4.04 4.90
N LEU A 7 -8.51 -4.49 6.11
CA LEU A 7 -8.08 -3.90 7.37
C LEU A 7 -6.96 -4.73 7.99
N LYS A 8 -5.95 -4.09 8.57
CA LYS A 8 -4.87 -4.78 9.28
C LYS A 8 -5.43 -5.56 10.47
N GLY A 9 -5.00 -6.82 10.62
CA GLY A 9 -5.43 -7.69 11.72
C GLY A 9 -6.84 -8.28 11.59
N ILE A 10 -7.68 -7.81 10.66
CA ILE A 10 -9.03 -8.32 10.43
C ILE A 10 -9.15 -9.00 9.06
N GLY A 11 -8.45 -8.49 8.04
CA GLY A 11 -8.53 -8.99 6.67
C GLY A 11 -9.58 -8.26 5.82
N ALA A 12 -10.09 -8.90 4.78
CA ALA A 12 -11.02 -8.29 3.83
C ALA A 12 -12.43 -8.15 4.42
N VAL A 13 -12.94 -6.90 4.45
CA VAL A 13 -14.29 -6.56 4.90
C VAL A 13 -15.11 -6.01 3.73
N LYS A 14 -16.37 -6.43 3.62
CA LYS A 14 -17.33 -5.85 2.68
C LYS A 14 -17.89 -4.56 3.26
N VAL A 15 -17.68 -3.46 2.55
CA VAL A 15 -18.17 -2.13 2.95
C VAL A 15 -19.15 -1.59 1.93
N GLU A 16 -20.27 -1.05 2.42
CA GLU A 16 -21.21 -0.30 1.59
C GLU A 16 -20.78 1.16 1.53
N VAL A 17 -20.18 1.54 0.41
CA VAL A 17 -19.74 2.92 0.19
C VAL A 17 -20.85 3.68 -0.53
N PRO A 18 -21.47 4.70 0.10
CA PRO A 18 -22.50 5.49 -0.55
C PRO A 18 -21.90 6.25 -1.74
N ARG A 19 -22.70 6.37 -2.81
CA ARG A 19 -22.35 7.16 -4.00
C ARG A 19 -23.51 8.07 -4.34
N ASP A 20 -23.19 9.33 -4.62
CA ASP A 20 -24.16 10.27 -5.14
C ASP A 20 -24.40 10.00 -6.63
N ARG A 21 -25.51 10.55 -7.16
CA ARG A 21 -25.90 10.32 -8.57
C ARG A 21 -24.91 10.94 -9.55
N LYS A 22 -24.24 12.04 -9.18
CA LYS A 22 -23.27 12.73 -10.05
C LYS A 22 -21.84 12.19 -9.89
N GLY A 23 -21.57 11.43 -8.83
CA GLY A 23 -20.24 10.91 -8.52
C GLY A 23 -19.29 11.98 -7.96
N GLU A 24 -19.83 13.10 -7.45
CA GLU A 24 -19.09 14.22 -6.87
C GLU A 24 -18.72 13.98 -5.40
N TYR A 25 -19.42 13.06 -4.72
CA TYR A 25 -19.15 12.78 -3.33
C TYR A 25 -17.89 11.92 -3.15
N GLU A 26 -16.96 12.42 -2.34
CA GLU A 26 -15.78 11.69 -1.91
C GLU A 26 -15.81 11.40 -0.40
N THR A 27 -15.69 10.12 -0.06
CA THR A 27 -15.64 9.64 1.32
C THR A 27 -14.33 10.02 1.99
N ARG A 28 -14.42 10.63 3.18
CA ARG A 28 -13.23 11.03 3.96
C ARG A 28 -12.49 9.86 4.62
N ILE A 29 -13.22 8.86 5.10
CA ILE A 29 -12.64 7.75 5.89
C ILE A 29 -12.07 6.66 4.97
N ILE A 30 -12.83 6.28 3.95
CA ILE A 30 -12.46 5.23 3.01
C ILE A 30 -12.26 5.89 1.65
N PRO A 31 -11.05 6.28 1.24
CA PRO A 31 -10.86 7.03 0.01
C PRO A 31 -11.29 6.25 -1.23
N ARG A 32 -11.60 6.99 -2.29
CA ARG A 32 -11.92 6.41 -3.60
C ARG A 32 -10.74 5.57 -4.10
N SER A 33 -11.05 4.43 -4.73
CA SER A 33 -10.08 3.50 -5.34
C SER A 33 -9.02 2.87 -4.41
N LYS A 34 -8.95 3.23 -3.12
CA LYS A 34 -8.09 2.54 -2.15
C LYS A 34 -8.74 1.24 -1.72
N GLN A 35 -7.96 0.16 -1.61
CA GLN A 35 -8.49 -1.17 -1.30
C GLN A 35 -8.02 -1.71 0.06
N TYR A 36 -7.12 -1.00 0.73
CA TYR A 36 -6.55 -1.37 2.03
C TYR A 36 -6.05 -0.12 2.74
N GLU A 37 -5.84 -0.24 4.05
CA GLU A 37 -5.35 0.82 4.92
C GLU A 37 -3.95 1.31 4.55
N VAL A 38 -3.62 2.54 4.97
CA VAL A 38 -2.27 3.09 4.77
C VAL A 38 -1.24 2.31 5.57
N GLU A 39 -1.57 1.90 6.79
CA GLU A 39 -0.72 1.08 7.67
C GLU A 39 -0.23 -0.19 6.95
N LEU A 40 -1.14 -0.87 6.26
CA LEU A 40 -0.85 -2.12 5.56
C LEU A 40 0.07 -1.89 4.34
N ARG A 41 0.01 -0.70 3.73
CA ARG A 41 0.97 -0.27 2.71
C ARG A 41 2.36 -0.08 3.32
N GLN A 42 2.44 0.55 4.48
CA GLN A 42 3.70 0.80 5.17
C GLN A 42 4.38 -0.51 5.60
N ASP A 43 3.61 -1.49 6.06
CA ASP A 43 4.14 -2.83 6.37
C ASP A 43 4.75 -3.51 5.13
N LEU A 44 4.09 -3.42 3.97
CA LEU A 44 4.62 -3.92 2.69
C LEU A 44 5.93 -3.23 2.31
N SER A 45 6.00 -1.92 2.52
CA SER A 45 7.21 -1.12 2.30
C SER A 45 8.35 -1.50 3.23
N LEU A 46 8.06 -1.66 4.53
CA LEU A 46 9.05 -2.08 5.50
C LEU A 46 9.61 -3.46 5.17
N MET A 47 8.75 -4.44 4.89
CA MET A 47 9.20 -5.78 4.54
C MET A 47 10.08 -5.78 3.29
N PHE A 48 9.71 -5.00 2.27
CA PHE A 48 10.54 -4.86 1.08
C PHE A 48 11.90 -4.24 1.39
N LEU A 49 11.95 -3.18 2.20
CA LEU A 49 13.21 -2.56 2.65
C LEU A 49 14.09 -3.52 3.45
N THR A 50 13.49 -4.43 4.23
CA THR A 50 14.24 -5.46 4.97
C THR A 50 14.76 -6.60 4.08
N GLY A 51 14.60 -6.50 2.76
CA GLY A 51 15.16 -7.44 1.79
C GLY A 51 14.20 -8.56 1.36
N VAL A 52 12.93 -8.50 1.77
CA VAL A 52 11.93 -9.47 1.29
C VAL A 52 11.56 -9.14 -0.17
N SER A 53 11.84 -10.08 -1.08
CA SER A 53 11.51 -9.88 -2.50
C SER A 53 10.01 -9.65 -2.72
N THR A 54 9.64 -8.88 -3.75
CA THR A 54 8.24 -8.63 -4.12
C THR A 54 7.46 -9.93 -4.40
N ARG A 55 8.14 -10.94 -4.95
CA ARG A 55 7.57 -12.28 -5.17
C ARG A 55 7.32 -13.01 -3.86
N SER A 56 8.28 -13.00 -2.93
CA SER A 56 8.11 -13.61 -1.60
C SER A 56 6.98 -12.94 -0.84
N LEU A 57 6.90 -11.60 -0.87
CA LEU A 57 5.80 -10.85 -0.28
C LEU A 57 4.46 -11.23 -0.89
N SER A 58 4.39 -11.34 -2.21
CA SER A 58 3.18 -11.78 -2.90
C SER A 58 2.73 -13.16 -2.45
N MET A 59 3.65 -14.13 -2.32
CA MET A 59 3.34 -15.48 -1.84
C MET A 59 2.85 -15.51 -0.38
N MET A 60 3.39 -14.64 0.48
CA MET A 60 3.03 -14.59 1.90
C MET A 60 1.82 -13.69 2.21
N SER A 61 1.44 -12.81 1.26
CA SER A 61 0.44 -11.76 1.47
C SER A 61 -0.92 -12.27 1.96
N GLU A 62 -1.46 -13.34 1.37
CA GLU A 62 -2.75 -13.89 1.80
C GLU A 62 -2.74 -14.27 3.28
N ARG A 63 -1.64 -14.88 3.76
CA ARG A 63 -1.50 -15.34 5.14
C ARG A 63 -1.25 -14.19 6.13
N LEU A 64 -0.47 -13.19 5.73
CA LEU A 64 -0.07 -12.08 6.62
C LEU A 64 -1.09 -10.94 6.65
N ILE A 65 -1.77 -10.71 5.53
CA ILE A 65 -2.59 -9.52 5.27
C ILE A 65 -4.07 -9.89 5.05
N GLY A 66 -4.39 -11.18 4.85
CA GLY A 66 -5.76 -11.63 4.52
C GLY A 66 -6.20 -11.23 3.11
N ARG A 67 -5.23 -10.99 2.22
CA ARG A 67 -5.44 -10.60 0.81
C ARG A 67 -4.22 -10.97 -0.03
N LYS A 68 -4.46 -11.43 -1.25
CA LYS A 68 -3.43 -11.52 -2.28
C LYS A 68 -2.99 -10.14 -2.73
N VAL A 69 -1.69 -9.90 -2.66
CA VAL A 69 -1.02 -8.73 -3.22
C VAL A 69 -0.12 -9.21 -4.33
N SER A 70 -0.25 -8.66 -5.52
CA SER A 70 0.63 -8.98 -6.65
C SER A 70 2.02 -8.34 -6.50
N PRO A 71 3.07 -8.89 -7.13
CA PRO A 71 4.40 -8.26 -7.12
C PRO A 71 4.36 -6.81 -7.63
N THR A 72 3.53 -6.53 -8.64
CA THR A 72 3.32 -5.17 -9.17
C THR A 72 2.73 -4.22 -8.14
N GLU A 73 1.76 -4.67 -7.34
CA GLU A 73 1.21 -3.85 -6.25
C GLU A 73 2.25 -3.56 -5.17
N VAL A 74 3.12 -4.51 -4.83
CA VAL A 74 4.24 -4.27 -3.91
C VAL A 74 5.19 -3.22 -4.50
N SER A 75 5.58 -3.36 -5.77
CA SER A 75 6.42 -2.35 -6.44
C SER A 75 5.76 -0.97 -6.47
N ASN A 76 4.45 -0.89 -6.74
CA ASN A 76 3.71 0.37 -6.75
C ASN A 76 3.61 0.99 -5.35
N ALA A 77 3.39 0.18 -4.31
CA ALA A 77 3.38 0.63 -2.93
C ALA A 77 4.72 1.24 -2.49
N ASN A 78 5.81 0.76 -3.08
CA ASN A 78 7.17 1.17 -2.72
C ASN A 78 7.77 2.21 -3.66
N LYS A 79 7.04 2.66 -4.69
CA LYS A 79 7.60 3.55 -5.71
C LYS A 79 8.12 4.87 -5.13
N GLU A 80 7.31 5.54 -4.31
CA GLU A 80 7.69 6.79 -3.63
C GLU A 80 8.87 6.58 -2.67
N LEU A 81 8.89 5.44 -1.98
CA LEU A 81 9.96 5.05 -1.05
C LEU A 81 11.28 4.80 -1.78
N ILE A 82 11.25 4.08 -2.90
CA ILE A 82 12.41 3.81 -3.75
C ILE A 82 12.98 5.13 -4.27
N GLU A 83 12.14 6.04 -4.73
CA GLU A 83 12.56 7.37 -5.18
C GLU A 83 13.26 8.17 -4.06
N ALA A 84 12.67 8.18 -2.85
CA ALA A 84 13.27 8.84 -1.69
C ALA A 84 14.62 8.22 -1.30
N VAL A 85 14.73 6.88 -1.33
CA VAL A 85 15.98 6.16 -1.05
C VAL A 85 17.05 6.50 -2.09
N GLU A 86 16.73 6.46 -3.38
CA GLU A 86 17.70 6.78 -4.44
C GLU A 86 18.16 8.24 -4.35
N LYS A 87 17.25 9.18 -4.06
CA LYS A 87 17.62 10.58 -3.81
C LYS A 87 18.55 10.72 -2.61
N TRP A 88 18.32 9.98 -1.52
CA TRP A 88 19.21 9.98 -0.36
C TRP A 88 20.57 9.35 -0.69
N ARG A 89 20.61 8.27 -1.48
CA ARG A 89 21.85 7.60 -1.90
C ARG A 89 22.71 8.46 -2.82
N THR A 90 22.08 9.27 -3.67
CA THR A 90 22.74 10.12 -4.67
C THR A 90 22.90 11.58 -4.22
N ARG A 91 22.58 11.87 -2.95
CA ARG A 91 22.73 13.22 -2.40
C ARG A 91 24.18 13.66 -2.44
N ASP A 92 24.39 14.95 -2.67
CA ASP A 92 25.72 15.55 -2.57
C ASP A 92 26.23 15.43 -1.12
N LEU A 93 27.45 14.92 -0.97
CA LEU A 93 28.12 14.75 0.32
C LEU A 93 29.17 15.84 0.57
N SER A 94 29.48 16.67 -0.43
CA SER A 94 30.50 17.71 -0.34
C SER A 94 30.12 18.87 0.59
N GLU A 95 28.82 19.05 0.89
CA GLU A 95 28.34 20.07 1.83
C GLU A 95 28.43 19.65 3.32
N ASN A 96 28.95 18.47 3.65
CA ASN A 96 29.23 18.08 5.05
C ASN A 96 30.75 17.89 5.26
N PRO A 97 31.42 18.81 5.99
CA PRO A 97 32.71 18.53 6.63
C PRO A 97 32.63 17.42 7.67
#